data_AF-Q93K14-F1
#
_entry.id   AF-Q93K14-F1
#
_cell.length_a   1.000
_cell.length_b   1.000
_cell.length_c   1.000
_cell.angle_alpha   90.00
_cell.angle_beta   90.00
_cell.angle_gamma   90.00
#
_symmetry.space_group_name_H-M   'P 1'
#
loop_
_entity.id
_entity.type
_entity.pdbx_description
1 polymer ?
#
loop_
_entity_poly.entity_id
_entity_poly.type
_entity_poly.pdbx_seq_one_letter_code
_entity_poly.pdbx_strand_id
1 'polypeptide(L)'
;EKDAALERRFQKVLVPEPTVEDTVSILRGLKERFEIHHGVNIHDNALVAAASLSNRYITDRFLPDKAIDLVDEACATIRCR
;
A
#
# COMPACT_ATOMS: atom_id res chain seq x y z
N GLU A 1 27.68 2.22 -13.16
CA GLU A 1 28.25 1.44 -14.28
C GLU A 1 27.22 0.39 -14.68
N LYS A 2 26.77 0.38 -15.95
CA LYS A 2 25.81 -0.63 -16.44
C LYS A 2 26.61 -1.81 -17.00
N ASP A 3 26.54 -2.95 -16.34
CA ASP A 3 27.23 -4.16 -16.80
C ASP A 3 26.47 -4.78 -17.98
N ALA A 4 27.06 -4.69 -19.18
CA ALA A 4 26.48 -5.18 -20.42
C ALA A 4 26.23 -6.70 -20.42
N ALA A 5 26.83 -7.45 -19.51
CA ALA A 5 26.58 -8.88 -19.35
C ALA A 5 25.22 -9.17 -18.68
N LEU A 6 24.75 -8.30 -17.78
CA LEU A 6 23.47 -8.48 -17.06
C LEU A 6 22.27 -8.16 -17.95
N GLU A 7 22.33 -7.09 -18.75
CA GLU A 7 21.23 -6.70 -19.65
C GLU A 7 20.92 -7.76 -20.71
N ARG A 8 21.88 -8.64 -21.03
CA ARG A 8 21.68 -9.77 -21.97
C ARG A 8 21.17 -11.05 -21.32
N ARG A 9 21.25 -11.16 -19.99
CA ARG A 9 20.81 -12.33 -19.22
C ARG A 9 19.46 -12.15 -18.55
N PHE A 10 19.02 -10.92 -18.37
CA PHE A 10 17.75 -10.58 -17.71
C PHE A 10 16.81 -9.86 -18.68
N GLN A 11 15.57 -10.35 -18.76
CA GLN A 11 14.49 -9.62 -19.42
C GLN A 11 13.86 -8.67 -18.40
N LYS A 12 13.81 -7.37 -18.73
CA LYS A 12 13.14 -6.38 -17.88
C LYS A 12 11.63 -6.57 -17.96
N VAL A 13 11.03 -6.97 -16.85
CA VAL A 13 9.56 -6.94 -16.68
C VAL A 13 9.19 -5.59 -16.08
N LEU A 14 8.36 -4.83 -16.77
CA LEU A 14 7.83 -3.57 -16.26
C LEU A 14 6.65 -3.86 -15.33
N VAL A 15 6.73 -3.36 -14.10
CA VAL A 15 5.65 -3.45 -13.12
C VAL A 15 5.11 -2.04 -12.91
N PRO A 16 3.93 -1.70 -13.44
CA PRO A 16 3.33 -0.40 -13.21
C PRO A 16 2.80 -0.29 -11.78
N GLU A 17 2.67 0.95 -11.30
CA GLU A 17 1.96 1.25 -10.05
C GLU A 17 0.48 0.84 -10.20
N PRO A 18 -0.13 0.21 -9.18
CA PRO A 18 -1.54 -0.14 -9.19
C PRO A 18 -2.44 1.09 -9.20
N THR A 19 -3.66 0.93 -9.69
CA THR A 19 -4.67 1.99 -9.60
C THR A 19 -5.17 2.15 -8.16
N VAL A 20 -5.93 3.22 -7.91
CA VAL A 20 -6.58 3.42 -6.60
C VAL A 20 -7.56 2.28 -6.29
N GLU A 21 -8.33 1.81 -7.28
CA GLU A 21 -9.28 0.70 -7.11
C GLU A 21 -8.58 -0.63 -6.82
N ASP A 22 -7.47 -0.90 -7.52
CA ASP A 22 -6.64 -2.08 -7.24
C ASP A 22 -6.07 -2.02 -5.83
N THR A 23 -5.61 -0.83 -5.41
CA THR A 23 -5.08 -0.62 -4.05
C THR A 23 -6.15 -0.86 -3.00
N VAL A 24 -7.40 -0.39 -3.20
CA VAL A 24 -8.50 -0.69 -2.28
C VAL A 24 -8.73 -2.20 -2.17
N SER A 25 -8.67 -2.92 -3.28
CA SER A 25 -8.83 -4.38 -3.28
C SER A 25 -7.69 -5.09 -2.54
N ILE A 26 -6.45 -4.62 -2.70
CA ILE A 26 -5.28 -5.10 -1.95
C ILE A 26 -5.47 -4.85 -0.45
N LEU A 27 -5.86 -3.63 -0.06
CA LEU A 27 -6.09 -3.27 1.34
C LEU A 27 -7.19 -4.11 1.98
N ARG A 28 -8.28 -4.39 1.25
CA ARG A 28 -9.36 -5.30 1.70
C ARG A 28 -8.83 -6.72 1.95
N GLY A 29 -7.94 -7.22 1.11
CA GLY A 29 -7.28 -8.52 1.31
C GLY A 29 -6.33 -8.55 2.52
N LEU A 30 -5.75 -7.39 2.89
CA LEU A 30 -4.88 -7.27 4.06
C LEU A 30 -5.62 -6.93 5.35
N LYS A 31 -6.87 -6.47 5.25
CA LYS A 31 -7.70 -5.98 6.36
C LYS A 31 -7.68 -6.91 7.57
N GLU A 32 -8.04 -8.18 7.38
CA GLU A 32 -8.14 -9.15 8.48
C GLU A 32 -6.82 -9.32 9.24
N ARG A 33 -5.69 -9.29 8.52
CA ARG A 33 -4.36 -9.40 9.13
C ARG A 33 -4.03 -8.18 9.99
N PHE A 34 -4.38 -6.97 9.52
CA PHE A 34 -4.18 -5.74 10.28
C PHE A 34 -5.10 -5.65 11.50
N GLU A 35 -6.37 -6.05 11.36
CA GLU A 35 -7.32 -6.09 12.47
C GLU A 35 -6.84 -7.02 13.59
N ILE A 36 -6.36 -8.22 13.24
CA ILE A 36 -5.80 -9.16 14.22
C ILE A 36 -4.50 -8.61 14.84
N HIS A 37 -3.61 -8.04 14.03
CA HIS A 37 -2.33 -7.53 14.51
C HIS A 37 -2.47 -6.37 15.50
N HIS A 38 -3.36 -5.42 15.19
CA HIS A 38 -3.57 -4.21 16.00
C HIS A 38 -4.70 -4.34 17.02
N GLY A 39 -5.56 -5.36 16.92
CA GLY A 39 -6.72 -5.54 17.79
C GLY A 39 -7.81 -4.48 17.58
N VAL A 40 -7.95 -3.97 16.35
CA VAL A 40 -8.92 -2.91 15.99
C VAL A 40 -9.82 -3.37 14.85
N ASN A 41 -10.99 -2.76 14.70
CA ASN A 41 -11.87 -2.96 13.55
C ASN A 41 -11.68 -1.83 12.52
N ILE A 42 -11.41 -2.19 11.28
CA ILE A 42 -11.17 -1.26 10.17
C ILE A 42 -12.43 -1.17 9.30
N HIS A 43 -12.98 0.03 9.18
CA HIS A 43 -14.15 0.28 8.33
C HIS A 43 -13.74 0.31 6.85
N ASP A 44 -14.59 -0.22 5.96
CA ASP A 44 -14.29 -0.25 4.52
C ASP A 44 -14.08 1.17 3.94
N ASN A 45 -14.88 2.14 4.40
CA ASN A 45 -14.73 3.55 4.03
C ASN A 45 -13.35 4.11 4.42
N ALA A 46 -12.72 3.61 5.48
CA ALA A 46 -11.38 4.04 5.88
C ALA A 46 -10.32 3.55 4.90
N LEU A 47 -10.47 2.33 4.34
CA LEU A 47 -9.58 1.79 3.31
C LEU A 47 -9.67 2.61 2.01
N VAL A 48 -10.89 2.95 1.59
CA VAL A 48 -11.14 3.81 0.42
C VAL A 48 -10.52 5.19 0.61
N ALA A 49 -10.69 5.77 1.80
CA ALA A 49 -10.10 7.06 2.14
C ALA A 49 -8.57 7.00 2.15
N ALA A 50 -7.96 5.97 2.74
CA ALA A 50 -6.51 5.80 2.76
C ALA A 50 -5.91 5.72 1.36
N ALA A 51 -6.51 4.93 0.45
CA ALA A 51 -6.07 4.83 -0.93
C ALA A 51 -6.23 6.16 -1.70
N SER A 52 -7.38 6.84 -1.55
CA SER A 52 -7.67 8.08 -2.27
C SER A 52 -6.81 9.25 -1.78
N LEU A 53 -6.63 9.39 -0.47
CA LEU A 53 -5.89 10.51 0.13
C LEU A 53 -4.37 10.33 -0.03
N SER A 54 -3.85 9.11 0.13
CA SER A 54 -2.43 8.84 -0.14
C SER A 54 -2.09 9.10 -1.61
N ASN A 55 -2.94 8.70 -2.54
CA ASN A 55 -2.72 8.98 -3.95
C ASN A 55 -2.72 10.49 -4.26
N ARG A 56 -3.60 11.25 -3.60
CA ARG A 56 -3.77 12.69 -3.85
C ARG A 56 -2.69 13.56 -3.23
N TYR A 57 -2.25 13.23 -2.01
CA TYR A 57 -1.41 14.13 -1.19
C TYR A 57 0.02 13.63 -0.97
N ILE A 58 0.29 12.33 -1.16
CA ILE A 58 1.64 11.75 -1.03
C ILE A 58 2.15 11.42 -2.43
N THR A 59 2.92 12.33 -3.02
CA THR A 59 3.40 12.26 -4.41
C THR A 59 4.82 11.72 -4.55
N ASP A 60 5.56 11.60 -3.45
CA ASP A 60 6.94 11.10 -3.38
C ASP A 60 7.03 9.57 -3.22
N ARG A 61 5.89 8.90 -3.00
CA ARG A 61 5.77 7.45 -2.84
C ARG A 61 4.72 6.87 -3.80
N PHE A 62 4.85 5.58 -4.07
CA PHE A 62 3.97 4.84 -4.99
C PHE A 62 2.97 3.97 -4.21
N LEU A 63 1.79 3.78 -4.79
CA LEU A 63 0.83 2.75 -4.37
C LEU A 63 1.43 1.35 -4.62
N PRO A 64 1.01 0.32 -3.86
CA PRO A 64 0.04 0.37 -2.75
C PRO A 64 0.70 0.73 -1.40
N ASP A 65 2.03 0.82 -1.36
CA ASP A 65 2.86 0.97 -0.15
C ASP A 65 2.44 2.14 0.73
N LYS A 66 2.33 3.35 0.14
CA LYS A 66 1.92 4.55 0.87
C LYS A 66 0.53 4.45 1.51
N ALA A 67 -0.38 3.68 0.92
CA ALA A 67 -1.73 3.51 1.46
C ALA A 67 -1.74 2.49 2.62
N ILE A 68 -0.89 1.47 2.53
CA ILE A 68 -0.69 0.47 3.58
C ILE A 68 -0.11 1.14 4.83
N ASP A 69 0.94 1.95 4.67
CA ASP A 69 1.58 2.66 5.77
C ASP A 69 0.59 3.55 6.54
N LEU A 70 -0.26 4.31 5.83
CA LEU A 70 -1.28 5.15 6.47
C LEU A 70 -2.30 4.32 7.30
N VAL A 71 -2.70 3.15 6.80
CA VAL A 71 -3.62 2.27 7.53
C VAL A 71 -2.93 1.71 8.77
N ASP A 72 -1.68 1.28 8.66
CA ASP A 72 -0.90 0.73 9.76
C ASP A 72 -0.67 1.75 10.88
N GLU A 73 -0.24 2.97 10.53
CA GLU A 73 -0.04 4.08 11.48
C GLU A 73 -1.35 4.47 12.17
N ALA A 74 -2.46 4.53 11.43
CA ALA A 74 -3.77 4.83 12.01
C ALA A 74 -4.20 3.74 13.01
N CYS A 75 -3.99 2.47 12.69
CA CYS A 75 -4.31 1.36 13.60
C CYS A 75 -3.44 1.38 14.86
N ALA A 76 -2.13 1.61 14.69
CA ALA A 76 -1.20 1.75 15.81
C ALA A 76 -1.57 2.93 16.73
N THR A 77 -1.99 4.05 16.15
CA THR A 77 -2.43 5.25 16.88
C THR A 77 -3.67 4.98 17.72
N ILE A 78 -4.62 4.18 17.23
CA ILE A 78 -5.82 3.80 17.97
C ILE A 78 -5.47 2.87 19.14
N ARG A 79 -4.59 1.89 18.94
CA ARG A 79 -4.19 0.93 19.98
C ARG A 79 -3.39 1.56 21.14
N CYS A 80 -2.54 2.55 20.84
CA CYS A 80 -1.71 3.22 21.85
C CYS A 80 -2.47 4.26 22.68
N ARG A 81 -3.72 4.59 22.33
CA ARG A 81 -4.60 5.43 23.13
C ARG A 81 -5.46 4.60 24.07
#